data_AF-A0A821LXM0-F1
#
_entry.id   AF-A0A821LXM0-F1
#
_cell.length_a   1.000
_cell.length_b   1.000
_cell.length_c   1.000
_cell.angle_alpha   90.00
_cell.angle_beta   90.00
_cell.angle_gamma   90.00
#
_symmetry.space_group_name_H-M   'P 1'
#
loop_
_entity.id
_entity.type
_entity.pdbx_description
1 polymer ?
#
loop_
_entity_poly.entity_id
_entity_poly.type
_entity_poly.pdbx_seq_one_letter_code
_entity_poly.pdbx_strand_id
1 'polypeptide(L)'
;MFILLLCLFIATSTSNQRLIFLSVHILCGFLRRITLPNDPSICSNGGYQETFDGIIFIRNPASPAFIQLTHCLFKLLTYCHALHSPNSPLSQSSFSFLSTMTDAEKAVYLQQQDNNDDINISSMPTNSLSLSINDRRLHNRFSSFLDRLEILIGIYLTLKPDLYKLNDSLNIIGTTLFSSLDHLPNFRLRNIIRYCFLPFVRHCPISTMIIAIFESLLPFMYTKLKDKWKIITERQSIKVTNGSVHENNDDHYQTQDRCEEEVIEEQVTCYLTRDFIDVIKNLLASQSNTSDHTNQLINSNDIDETSMDEMMTTDEQNIGDVPSRKSTIQSRYQQIPSEFSLKILQDSSIICQYCLLILFDGLSWPDTSSITKMSHICQSLIKHLSILINGNNDFLRQLYIYILCALKIHGDNEPIVCTLLSLAVLMYDTFQQTSSNLFDSVLMEIPDVTNEQVNNYRDKMQRQINGKPLSDKQKRDMLKQLVQPLMGQNVAQMFKREPLALNNLPPLIRFSKRSLHPVLQHQQQLNTDNDEDHGLANLFQHTDD
;
A
#
# COMPACT_ATOMS: atom_id res chain seq x y z
N MET A 1 -33.59 12.23 1.43
CA MET A 1 -32.79 11.50 2.44
C MET A 1 -31.31 11.91 2.45
N PHE A 2 -30.66 12.15 1.32
CA PHE A 2 -29.36 12.86 1.25
C PHE A 2 -29.36 14.21 1.98
N ILE A 3 -30.44 14.98 1.78
CA ILE A 3 -30.72 16.22 2.52
C ILE A 3 -30.82 15.95 4.03
N LEU A 4 -31.26 14.77 4.47
CA LEU A 4 -31.43 14.43 5.89
C LEU A 4 -30.09 14.08 6.56
N LEU A 5 -29.14 13.50 5.83
CA LEU A 5 -27.76 13.26 6.31
C LEU A 5 -26.95 14.56 6.31
N LEU A 6 -27.09 15.36 5.25
CA LEU A 6 -26.56 16.71 5.18
C LEU A 6 -27.18 17.59 6.28
N CYS A 7 -28.50 17.50 6.52
CA CYS A 7 -29.15 18.14 7.64
C CYS A 7 -28.69 17.57 8.98
N LEU A 8 -28.43 16.27 9.12
CA LEU A 8 -27.84 15.71 10.34
C LEU A 8 -26.44 16.29 10.60
N PHE A 9 -25.59 16.39 9.60
CA PHE A 9 -24.22 16.90 9.76
C PHE A 9 -24.06 18.43 9.73
N ILE A 10 -25.04 19.16 9.19
CA ILE A 10 -24.97 20.61 8.95
C ILE A 10 -26.11 21.38 9.63
N ALA A 11 -27.33 20.82 9.71
CA ALA A 11 -28.54 21.54 10.15
C ALA A 11 -29.18 21.06 11.47
N THR A 12 -28.79 19.91 12.03
CA THR A 12 -29.24 19.48 13.36
C THR A 12 -28.42 20.17 14.44
N SER A 13 -28.98 20.25 15.66
CA SER A 13 -28.24 20.82 16.79
C SER A 13 -26.87 20.13 16.90
N THR A 14 -25.84 20.90 17.23
CA THR A 14 -24.47 20.40 17.41
C THR A 14 -24.40 19.18 18.34
N SER A 15 -25.38 19.02 19.23
CA SER A 15 -25.58 17.85 20.10
C SER A 15 -25.86 16.55 19.33
N ASN A 16 -26.69 16.56 18.29
CA ASN A 16 -27.04 15.35 17.52
C ASN A 16 -25.85 14.84 16.68
N GLN A 17 -25.09 15.76 16.08
CA GLN A 17 -23.84 15.44 15.37
C GLN A 17 -22.82 14.78 16.30
N ARG A 18 -22.64 15.37 17.49
CA ARG A 18 -21.74 14.83 18.51
C ARG A 18 -22.20 13.45 18.98
N LEU A 19 -23.50 13.21 19.10
CA LEU A 19 -24.03 11.92 19.53
C LEU A 19 -23.78 10.82 18.50
N ILE A 20 -23.96 11.08 17.20
CA ILE A 20 -23.68 10.10 16.14
C ILE A 20 -22.18 9.82 16.05
N PHE A 21 -21.37 10.88 16.06
CA PHE A 21 -19.91 10.76 16.10
C PHE A 21 -19.46 9.91 17.29
N LEU A 22 -19.92 10.25 18.50
CA LEU A 22 -19.61 9.52 19.71
C LEU A 22 -20.09 8.06 19.63
N SER A 23 -21.28 7.82 19.09
CA SER A 23 -21.82 6.47 18.91
C SER A 23 -20.90 5.61 18.03
N VAL A 24 -20.48 6.11 16.86
CA VAL A 24 -19.57 5.37 15.96
C VAL A 24 -18.22 5.12 16.64
N HIS A 25 -17.68 6.12 17.34
CA HIS A 25 -16.42 5.96 18.09
C HIS A 25 -16.53 4.92 19.21
N ILE A 26 -17.61 4.92 19.98
CA ILE A 26 -17.84 3.95 21.06
C ILE A 26 -18.01 2.55 20.47
N LEU A 27 -18.82 2.39 19.42
CA LEU A 27 -19.04 1.08 18.77
C LEU A 27 -17.71 0.52 18.22
N CYS A 28 -16.92 1.37 17.56
CA CYS A 28 -15.60 1.00 17.04
C CYS A 28 -14.64 0.63 18.18
N GLY A 29 -14.54 1.45 19.22
CA GLY A 29 -13.68 1.19 20.37
C GLY A 29 -14.08 -0.06 21.15
N PHE A 30 -15.38 -0.33 21.27
CA PHE A 30 -15.90 -1.52 21.92
C PHE A 30 -15.53 -2.77 21.13
N LEU A 31 -15.89 -2.86 19.84
CA LEU A 31 -15.61 -4.05 19.04
C LEU A 31 -14.11 -4.35 18.90
N ARG A 32 -13.24 -3.32 18.77
CA ARG A 32 -11.79 -3.53 18.68
C ARG A 32 -11.22 -4.18 19.93
N ARG A 33 -11.76 -3.82 21.11
CA ARG A 33 -11.23 -4.23 22.42
C ARG A 33 -11.80 -5.53 22.95
N ILE A 34 -12.79 -6.14 22.29
CA ILE A 34 -13.28 -7.47 22.67
C ILE A 34 -12.19 -8.48 22.35
N THR A 35 -11.50 -8.94 23.39
CA THR A 35 -10.51 -10.00 23.29
C THR A 35 -11.16 -11.35 23.55
N LEU A 36 -10.97 -12.28 22.63
CA LEU A 36 -11.34 -13.68 22.81
C LEU A 36 -10.20 -14.42 23.52
N PRO A 37 -10.49 -15.46 24.32
CA PRO A 37 -9.45 -16.31 24.90
C PRO A 37 -8.60 -16.96 23.79
N ASN A 38 -7.29 -17.06 24.02
CA ASN A 38 -6.38 -17.67 23.04
C ASN A 38 -6.41 -19.20 23.07
N ASP A 39 -6.82 -19.79 24.20
CA ASP A 39 -6.81 -21.24 24.39
C ASP A 39 -8.05 -21.91 23.76
N PRO A 40 -7.89 -22.85 22.82
CA PRO A 40 -9.01 -23.53 22.16
C PRO A 40 -9.94 -24.28 23.13
N SER A 41 -9.40 -24.82 24.22
CA SER A 41 -10.16 -25.50 25.27
C SER A 41 -11.06 -24.53 26.04
N ILE A 42 -10.56 -23.32 26.34
CA ILE A 42 -11.34 -22.25 26.98
C ILE A 42 -12.42 -21.74 26.03
N CYS A 43 -12.10 -21.59 24.75
CA CYS A 43 -13.08 -21.21 23.73
C CYS A 43 -14.22 -22.23 23.58
N SER A 44 -13.89 -23.52 23.61
CA SER A 44 -14.88 -24.60 23.56
C SER A 44 -15.76 -24.63 24.82
N ASN A 45 -15.13 -24.62 26.00
CA ASN A 45 -15.82 -24.65 27.29
C ASN A 45 -16.66 -23.39 27.55
N GLY A 46 -16.22 -22.24 27.03
CA GLY A 46 -16.91 -20.96 27.12
C GLY A 46 -18.02 -20.75 26.10
N GLY A 47 -18.29 -21.72 25.22
CA GLY A 47 -19.34 -21.62 24.20
C GLY A 47 -19.05 -20.59 23.10
N TYR A 48 -17.79 -20.23 22.89
CA TYR A 48 -17.37 -19.29 21.84
C TYR A 48 -17.16 -19.97 20.49
N GLN A 49 -17.21 -21.29 20.40
CA GLN A 49 -17.01 -22.02 19.15
C GLN A 49 -18.32 -22.26 18.43
N GLU A 50 -18.35 -21.97 17.13
CA GLU A 50 -19.49 -22.23 16.26
C GLU A 50 -19.02 -22.77 14.91
N THR A 51 -19.63 -23.85 14.45
CA THR A 51 -19.33 -24.44 13.13
C THR A 51 -20.19 -23.78 12.06
N PHE A 52 -19.57 -23.35 10.97
CA PHE A 52 -20.23 -22.85 9.76
C PHE A 52 -19.56 -23.44 8.53
N ASP A 53 -20.35 -24.08 7.67
CA ASP A 53 -19.88 -24.77 6.46
C ASP A 53 -18.73 -25.77 6.70
N GLY A 54 -18.83 -26.52 7.81
CA GLY A 54 -17.80 -27.49 8.23
C GLY A 54 -16.55 -26.88 8.88
N ILE A 55 -16.45 -25.55 8.93
CA ILE A 55 -15.32 -24.83 9.55
C ILE A 55 -15.72 -24.33 10.94
N ILE A 56 -14.87 -24.59 11.94
CA ILE A 56 -15.08 -24.09 13.31
C ILE A 56 -14.54 -22.67 13.41
N PHE A 57 -15.42 -21.74 13.78
CA PHE A 57 -15.08 -20.34 14.04
C PHE A 57 -15.15 -20.04 15.53
N ILE A 58 -14.31 -19.12 15.98
CA ILE A 58 -14.47 -18.48 17.28
C ILE A 58 -15.39 -17.26 17.07
N ARG A 59 -16.60 -17.36 17.61
CA ARG A 59 -17.64 -16.34 17.55
C ARG A 59 -17.34 -15.23 18.54
N ASN A 60 -17.43 -13.98 18.08
CA ASN A 60 -17.34 -12.83 18.97
C ASN A 60 -18.61 -12.76 19.86
N PRO A 61 -18.50 -12.69 21.20
CA PRO A 61 -19.66 -12.67 22.10
C PRO A 61 -20.59 -11.49 21.89
N ALA A 62 -20.08 -10.36 21.37
CA ALA A 62 -20.91 -9.20 21.09
C ALA A 62 -21.59 -9.27 19.71
N SER A 63 -21.22 -10.21 18.84
CA SER A 63 -21.83 -10.33 17.50
C SER A 63 -23.35 -10.27 17.49
N PRO A 64 -24.11 -10.96 18.38
CA PRO A 64 -25.57 -10.92 18.34
C PRO A 64 -26.17 -9.52 18.56
N ALA A 65 -25.51 -8.68 19.37
CA ALA A 65 -25.97 -7.31 19.62
C ALA A 65 -25.59 -6.39 18.46
N PHE A 66 -24.36 -6.54 17.93
CA PHE A 66 -23.85 -5.67 16.87
C PHE A 66 -24.45 -5.99 15.51
N ILE A 67 -24.80 -7.25 15.23
CA ILE A 67 -25.34 -7.65 13.93
C ILE A 67 -26.67 -6.97 13.62
N GLN A 68 -27.45 -6.61 14.65
CA GLN A 68 -28.71 -5.87 14.49
C GLN A 68 -28.50 -4.46 13.90
N LEU A 69 -27.32 -3.87 14.09
CA LEU A 69 -26.97 -2.54 13.57
C LEU A 69 -26.39 -2.58 12.16
N THR A 70 -26.12 -3.76 11.59
CA THR A 70 -25.46 -3.94 10.29
C THR A 70 -26.13 -3.11 9.20
N HIS A 71 -27.43 -3.28 8.99
CA HIS A 71 -28.15 -2.55 7.95
C HIS A 71 -28.04 -1.02 8.11
N CYS A 72 -28.13 -0.52 9.34
CA CYS A 72 -28.06 0.93 9.60
C CYS A 72 -26.66 1.49 9.31
N LEU A 73 -25.61 0.81 9.78
CA LEU A 73 -24.23 1.29 9.63
C LEU A 73 -23.72 1.17 8.18
N PHE A 74 -24.01 0.05 7.52
CA PHE A 74 -23.62 -0.16 6.11
C PHE A 74 -24.32 0.85 5.19
N LYS A 75 -25.60 1.11 5.44
CA LYS A 75 -26.35 2.14 4.72
C LYS A 75 -25.85 3.56 5.02
N LEU A 76 -25.46 3.84 6.27
CA LEU A 76 -24.86 5.12 6.66
C LEU A 76 -23.56 5.36 5.87
N LEU A 77 -22.68 4.37 5.76
CA LEU A 77 -21.46 4.47 4.96
C LEU A 77 -21.80 4.70 3.47
N THR A 78 -22.75 3.93 2.93
CA THR A 78 -23.24 4.08 1.55
C THR A 78 -23.64 5.54 1.26
N TYR A 79 -24.39 6.17 2.17
CA TYR A 79 -24.80 7.57 2.02
C TYR A 79 -23.63 8.55 2.12
N CYS A 80 -22.69 8.30 3.04
CA CYS A 80 -21.52 9.13 3.19
C CYS A 80 -20.66 9.13 1.91
N HIS A 81 -20.44 7.97 1.30
CA HIS A 81 -19.72 7.90 0.02
C HIS A 81 -20.46 8.60 -1.11
N ALA A 82 -21.79 8.47 -1.16
CA ALA A 82 -22.59 9.15 -2.17
C ALA A 82 -22.59 10.69 -2.02
N LEU A 83 -22.12 11.25 -0.89
CA LEU A 83 -21.85 12.70 -0.79
C LEU A 83 -20.67 13.16 -1.66
N HIS A 84 -19.77 12.26 -2.06
CA HIS A 84 -18.67 12.57 -2.98
C HIS A 84 -19.09 12.58 -4.45
N SER A 85 -20.35 12.18 -4.76
CA SER A 85 -20.86 12.29 -6.12
C SER A 85 -20.95 13.77 -6.57
N PRO A 86 -20.66 14.09 -7.84
CA PRO A 86 -20.79 15.46 -8.35
C PRO A 86 -22.24 15.98 -8.24
N ASN A 87 -23.23 15.09 -8.27
CA ASN A 87 -24.64 15.43 -8.13
C ASN A 87 -25.09 15.53 -6.66
N SER A 88 -24.18 15.43 -5.70
CA SER A 88 -24.53 15.48 -4.29
C SER A 88 -24.91 16.92 -3.87
N PRO A 89 -25.79 17.07 -2.88
CA PRO A 89 -26.08 18.38 -2.32
C PRO A 89 -24.87 19.02 -1.63
N LEU A 90 -23.85 18.24 -1.27
CA LEU A 90 -22.62 18.74 -0.66
C LEU A 90 -21.78 19.51 -1.70
N SER A 91 -21.66 18.97 -2.91
CA SER A 91 -20.91 19.57 -4.03
C SER A 91 -21.47 20.93 -4.45
N GLN A 92 -22.78 21.15 -4.26
CA GLN A 92 -23.47 22.40 -4.61
C GLN A 92 -23.57 23.41 -3.46
N SER A 93 -23.00 23.08 -2.29
CA SER A 93 -23.11 23.88 -1.08
C SER A 93 -21.82 24.62 -0.72
N SER A 94 -21.90 25.58 0.21
CA SER A 94 -20.72 26.20 0.84
C SER A 94 -19.83 25.22 1.61
N PHE A 95 -20.28 23.97 1.78
CA PHE A 95 -19.57 22.91 2.49
C PHE A 95 -18.85 21.92 1.57
N SER A 96 -18.70 22.23 0.28
CA SER A 96 -17.99 21.39 -0.69
C SER A 96 -16.56 21.03 -0.23
N PHE A 97 -15.91 21.89 0.58
CA PHE A 97 -14.61 21.62 1.18
C PHE A 97 -14.57 20.33 2.02
N LEU A 98 -15.69 19.86 2.57
CA LEU A 98 -15.76 18.62 3.35
C LEU A 98 -15.43 17.37 2.52
N SER A 99 -15.61 17.43 1.20
CA SER A 99 -15.24 16.34 0.29
C SER A 99 -13.75 16.33 -0.07
N THR A 100 -13.02 17.38 0.27
CA THR A 100 -11.60 17.55 -0.04
C THR A 100 -10.70 17.04 1.09
N MET A 101 -9.40 16.99 0.82
CA MET A 101 -8.39 16.62 1.80
C MET A 101 -8.18 17.75 2.81
N THR A 102 -8.12 17.40 4.09
CA THR A 102 -7.77 18.30 5.20
C THR A 102 -6.28 18.69 5.15
N ASP A 103 -5.91 19.80 5.78
CA ASP A 103 -4.51 20.23 5.86
C ASP A 103 -3.61 19.17 6.52
N ALA A 104 -4.12 18.48 7.54
CA ALA A 104 -3.40 17.42 8.23
C ALA A 104 -3.14 16.21 7.32
N GLU A 105 -4.13 15.81 6.52
CA GLU A 105 -3.96 14.74 5.53
C GLU A 105 -2.95 15.14 4.44
N LYS A 106 -3.00 16.40 3.96
CA LYS A 106 -2.01 16.90 2.98
C LYS A 106 -0.59 16.86 3.54
N ALA A 107 -0.39 17.32 4.78
CA ALA A 107 0.89 17.32 5.45
C ALA A 107 1.49 15.90 5.54
N VAL A 108 0.66 14.89 5.82
CA VAL A 108 1.05 13.47 5.82
C VAL A 108 1.60 13.04 4.46
N TYR A 109 0.93 13.38 3.35
CA TYR A 109 1.40 13.00 2.01
C TYR A 109 2.65 13.76 1.58
N LEU A 110 2.81 15.00 2.02
CA LEU A 110 3.99 15.82 1.77
C LEU A 110 5.18 15.45 2.67
N GLN A 111 5.00 14.54 3.63
CA GLN A 111 6.01 14.17 4.64
C GLN A 111 6.55 15.38 5.41
N GLN A 112 5.72 16.39 5.60
CA GLN A 112 6.07 17.54 6.42
C GLN A 112 6.10 17.07 7.88
N GLN A 113 7.28 17.13 8.51
CA GLN A 113 7.37 16.97 9.96
C GLN A 113 6.66 18.17 10.61
N ASP A 114 5.89 17.91 11.67
CA ASP A 114 5.31 18.93 12.54
C ASP A 114 6.45 19.69 13.27
N ASN A 115 7.21 20.47 12.52
CA ASN A 115 8.16 21.41 13.05
C ASN A 115 7.36 22.62 13.51
N ASN A 116 7.07 22.64 14.81
CA ASN A 116 6.79 23.79 15.69
C ASN A 116 5.44 23.71 16.41
N ASP A 117 5.49 23.21 17.64
CA ASP A 117 4.54 23.54 18.71
C ASP A 117 4.56 25.05 19.11
N ASP A 118 5.44 25.86 18.51
CA ASP A 118 5.68 27.27 18.87
C ASP A 118 5.37 28.31 17.78
N ILE A 119 4.64 27.95 16.71
CA ILE A 119 4.11 28.99 15.81
C ILE A 119 2.76 29.45 16.34
N ASN A 120 2.79 30.62 17.00
CA ASN A 120 1.64 31.46 17.29
C ASN A 120 0.56 31.29 16.21
N ILE A 121 -0.64 30.89 16.65
CA ILE A 121 -1.86 30.63 15.87
C ILE A 121 -2.29 31.85 15.00
N SER A 122 -1.56 32.96 15.03
CA SER A 122 -1.89 34.23 14.38
C SER A 122 -1.10 34.58 13.11
N SER A 123 -0.17 33.77 12.59
CA SER A 123 0.57 34.20 11.38
C SER A 123 1.10 33.07 10.51
N MET A 124 0.20 32.29 9.91
CA MET A 124 0.49 31.61 8.65
C MET A 124 -0.28 32.33 7.53
N PRO A 125 0.38 32.81 6.46
CA PRO A 125 -0.31 33.37 5.32
C PRO A 125 -0.96 32.22 4.54
N THR A 126 -2.22 31.96 4.83
CA THR A 126 -3.05 30.93 4.19
C THR A 126 -3.59 31.45 2.87
N ASN A 127 -3.04 31.00 1.74
CA ASN A 127 -3.55 31.36 0.41
C ASN A 127 -4.14 30.17 -0.38
N SER A 128 -4.86 29.29 0.31
CA SER A 128 -5.92 28.47 -0.30
C SER A 128 -7.20 28.71 0.48
N LEU A 129 -8.31 29.10 -0.19
CA LEU A 129 -9.62 29.48 0.37
C LEU A 129 -9.66 29.42 1.91
N SER A 130 -9.33 30.53 2.60
CA SER A 130 -9.12 30.51 4.05
C SER A 130 -10.41 30.10 4.77
N LEU A 131 -10.56 28.80 5.02
CA LEU A 131 -11.66 28.24 5.78
C LEU A 131 -11.67 28.90 7.15
N SER A 132 -12.85 29.24 7.65
CA SER A 132 -12.94 29.74 9.02
C SER A 132 -12.45 28.67 9.99
N ILE A 133 -12.04 29.07 11.20
CA ILE A 133 -11.62 28.13 12.25
C ILE A 133 -12.73 27.08 12.52
N ASN A 134 -13.99 27.48 12.43
CA ASN A 134 -15.13 26.58 12.61
C ASN A 134 -15.28 25.59 11.45
N ASP A 135 -15.04 26.04 10.21
CA ASP A 135 -15.09 25.18 9.03
C ASP A 135 -13.96 24.15 9.05
N ARG A 136 -12.73 24.55 9.42
CA ARG A 136 -11.61 23.60 9.58
C ARG A 136 -11.90 22.55 10.66
N ARG A 137 -12.49 22.94 11.79
CA ARG A 137 -12.93 22.01 12.84
C ARG A 137 -14.01 21.05 12.34
N LEU A 138 -14.96 21.55 11.54
CA LEU A 138 -16.00 20.73 10.93
C LEU A 138 -15.40 19.73 9.93
N HIS A 139 -14.44 20.18 9.11
CA HIS A 139 -13.72 19.37 8.13
C HIS A 139 -12.99 18.21 8.78
N ASN A 140 -12.17 18.49 9.79
CA ASN A 140 -11.42 17.46 10.52
C ASN A 140 -12.35 16.47 11.21
N ARG A 141 -13.46 16.94 11.80
CA ARG A 141 -14.44 16.06 12.44
C ARG A 141 -15.18 15.19 11.43
N PHE A 142 -15.55 15.73 10.27
CA PHE A 142 -16.18 14.97 9.20
C PHE A 142 -15.23 13.93 8.63
N SER A 143 -13.97 14.30 8.36
CA SER A 143 -12.94 13.35 7.91
C SER A 143 -12.77 12.20 8.92
N SER A 144 -12.53 12.54 10.20
CA SER A 144 -12.35 11.54 11.26
C SER A 144 -13.57 10.65 11.46
N PHE A 145 -14.78 11.20 11.31
CA PHE A 145 -16.01 10.43 11.37
C PHE A 145 -16.07 9.36 10.27
N LEU A 146 -15.76 9.75 9.03
CA LEU A 146 -15.74 8.83 7.90
C LEU A 146 -14.71 7.73 8.10
N ASP A 147 -13.48 8.07 8.47
CA ASP A 147 -12.43 7.08 8.71
C ASP A 147 -12.85 6.06 9.77
N ARG A 148 -13.47 6.53 10.85
CA ARG A 148 -13.92 5.67 11.96
C ARG A 148 -15.10 4.80 11.56
N LEU A 149 -15.99 5.30 10.71
CA LEU A 149 -17.08 4.52 10.15
C LEU A 149 -16.54 3.43 9.21
N GLU A 150 -15.57 3.74 8.36
CA GLU A 150 -14.92 2.77 7.47
C GLU A 150 -14.20 1.67 8.25
N ILE A 151 -13.44 2.06 9.29
CA ILE A 151 -12.81 1.11 10.22
C ILE A 151 -13.87 0.24 10.92
N LEU A 152 -14.97 0.84 11.39
CA LEU A 152 -16.05 0.10 12.03
C LEU A 152 -16.63 -0.96 11.08
N ILE A 153 -16.92 -0.59 9.83
CA ILE A 153 -17.39 -1.53 8.80
C ILE A 153 -16.36 -2.62 8.55
N GLY A 154 -15.08 -2.27 8.51
CA GLY A 154 -13.96 -3.23 8.50
C GLY A 154 -14.04 -4.29 9.59
N ILE A 155 -14.29 -3.87 10.83
CA ILE A 155 -14.44 -4.77 11.98
C ILE A 155 -15.72 -5.63 11.85
N TYR A 156 -16.81 -5.07 11.30
CA TYR A 156 -18.00 -5.87 11.02
C TYR A 156 -17.70 -7.04 10.07
N LEU A 157 -16.85 -6.83 9.07
CA LEU A 157 -16.43 -7.87 8.13
C LEU A 157 -15.62 -8.99 8.80
N THR A 158 -15.14 -8.81 10.03
CA THR A 158 -14.50 -9.88 10.81
C THR A 158 -15.47 -10.69 11.66
N LEU A 159 -16.76 -10.30 11.76
CA LEU A 159 -17.78 -10.96 12.60
C LEU A 159 -18.32 -12.24 11.96
N LYS A 160 -17.47 -13.27 11.90
CA LYS A 160 -17.85 -14.62 11.46
C LYS A 160 -18.52 -15.42 12.58
N PRO A 161 -19.43 -16.34 12.25
CA PRO A 161 -20.12 -16.47 10.96
C PRO A 161 -21.32 -15.51 10.85
N ASP A 162 -21.66 -14.77 11.91
CA ASP A 162 -22.90 -14.01 12.07
C ASP A 162 -23.23 -13.07 10.90
N LEU A 163 -22.25 -12.30 10.39
CA LEU A 163 -22.47 -11.42 9.23
C LEU A 163 -22.77 -12.20 7.96
N TYR A 164 -22.01 -13.26 7.72
CA TYR A 164 -22.05 -14.04 6.49
C TYR A 164 -23.23 -15.01 6.44
N LYS A 165 -23.87 -15.29 7.59
CA LYS A 165 -25.12 -16.05 7.70
C LYS A 165 -26.37 -15.25 7.32
N LEU A 166 -26.28 -13.92 7.25
CA LEU A 166 -27.43 -13.11 6.85
C LEU A 166 -27.84 -13.44 5.40
N ASN A 167 -29.14 -13.61 5.16
CA ASN A 167 -29.68 -13.98 3.85
C ASN A 167 -29.24 -13.01 2.73
N ASP A 168 -29.15 -11.72 3.04
CA ASP A 168 -28.76 -10.66 2.08
C ASP A 168 -27.31 -10.18 2.28
N SER A 169 -26.45 -10.97 2.95
CA SER A 169 -25.08 -10.57 3.30
C SER A 169 -24.27 -10.06 2.10
N LEU A 170 -24.25 -10.79 0.99
CA LEU A 170 -23.58 -10.37 -0.25
C LEU A 170 -24.12 -9.04 -0.77
N ASN A 171 -25.45 -8.83 -0.73
CA ASN A 171 -26.06 -7.60 -1.21
C ASN A 171 -25.70 -6.41 -0.29
N ILE A 172 -25.79 -6.59 1.04
CA ILE A 172 -25.44 -5.56 2.02
C ILE A 172 -23.97 -5.17 1.88
N ILE A 173 -23.07 -6.15 1.84
CA ILE A 173 -21.63 -5.92 1.71
C ILE A 173 -21.33 -5.31 0.34
N GLY A 174 -21.80 -5.92 -0.75
CA GLY A 174 -21.57 -5.46 -2.11
C GLY A 174 -22.06 -4.03 -2.34
N THR A 175 -23.32 -3.72 -2.03
CA THR A 175 -23.86 -2.36 -2.21
C THR A 175 -23.10 -1.30 -1.43
N THR A 176 -22.61 -1.66 -0.23
CA THR A 176 -21.83 -0.75 0.60
C THR A 176 -20.42 -0.54 0.07
N LEU A 177 -19.71 -1.63 -0.25
CA LEU A 177 -18.33 -1.58 -0.74
C LEU A 177 -18.22 -0.91 -2.11
N PHE A 178 -19.24 -1.05 -2.95
CA PHE A 178 -19.27 -0.47 -4.30
C PHE A 178 -20.00 0.88 -4.39
N SER A 179 -20.50 1.42 -3.28
CA SER A 179 -21.22 2.69 -3.29
C SER A 179 -20.32 3.83 -3.78
N SER A 180 -20.67 4.42 -4.93
CA SER A 180 -20.03 5.62 -5.47
C SER A 180 -18.49 5.51 -5.63
N LEU A 181 -17.94 4.30 -5.80
CA LEU A 181 -16.49 4.08 -5.94
C LEU A 181 -15.85 4.91 -7.06
N ASP A 182 -16.56 5.10 -8.18
CA ASP A 182 -16.09 5.91 -9.31
C ASP A 182 -15.84 7.37 -8.91
N HIS A 183 -16.64 7.88 -7.98
CA HIS A 183 -16.62 9.28 -7.56
C HIS A 183 -15.76 9.52 -6.32
N LEU A 184 -15.31 8.46 -5.63
CA LEU A 184 -14.45 8.63 -4.46
C LEU A 184 -13.05 9.13 -4.89
N PRO A 185 -12.54 10.18 -4.22
CA PRO A 185 -11.16 10.61 -4.43
C PRO A 185 -10.19 9.54 -3.92
N ASN A 186 -9.01 9.46 -4.52
CA ASN A 186 -8.08 8.34 -4.27
C ASN A 186 -7.70 8.18 -2.78
N PHE A 187 -7.59 9.29 -2.02
CA PHE A 187 -7.27 9.23 -0.59
C PHE A 187 -8.40 8.59 0.25
N ARG A 188 -9.67 8.74 -0.15
CA ARG A 188 -10.81 8.03 0.48
C ARG A 188 -10.95 6.62 -0.05
N LEU A 189 -10.74 6.40 -1.35
CA LEU A 189 -10.74 5.06 -1.92
C LEU A 189 -9.70 4.17 -1.22
N ARG A 190 -8.53 4.72 -0.90
CA ARG A 190 -7.49 4.05 -0.13
C ARG A 190 -8.02 3.49 1.19
N ASN A 191 -8.78 4.28 1.94
CA ASN A 191 -9.37 3.83 3.20
C ASN A 191 -10.32 2.65 2.99
N ILE A 192 -11.14 2.66 1.94
CA ILE A 192 -12.04 1.54 1.64
C ILE A 192 -11.28 0.28 1.22
N ILE A 193 -10.22 0.42 0.41
CA ILE A 193 -9.34 -0.70 0.08
C ILE A 193 -8.72 -1.30 1.35
N ARG A 194 -8.18 -0.46 2.23
CA ARG A 194 -7.42 -0.87 3.42
C ARG A 194 -8.30 -1.34 4.58
N TYR A 195 -9.38 -0.63 4.88
CA TYR A 195 -10.21 -0.89 6.05
C TYR A 195 -11.40 -1.79 5.73
N CYS A 196 -11.86 -1.89 4.48
CA CYS A 196 -13.00 -2.73 4.14
C CYS A 196 -12.60 -3.93 3.29
N PHE A 197 -11.99 -3.73 2.12
CA PHE A 197 -11.66 -4.84 1.21
C PHE A 197 -10.59 -5.79 1.78
N LEU A 198 -9.58 -5.25 2.47
CA LEU A 198 -8.55 -6.09 3.08
C LEU A 198 -9.10 -7.00 4.21
N PRO A 199 -9.87 -6.51 5.21
CA PRO A 199 -10.55 -7.39 6.15
C PRO A 199 -11.54 -8.33 5.46
N PHE A 200 -12.28 -7.87 4.45
CA PHE A 200 -13.19 -8.73 3.70
C PHE A 200 -12.48 -9.95 3.09
N VAL A 201 -11.37 -9.77 2.38
CA VAL A 201 -10.68 -10.90 1.74
C VAL A 201 -10.03 -11.85 2.74
N ARG A 202 -9.56 -11.32 3.88
CA ARG A 202 -8.98 -12.12 4.97
C ARG A 202 -10.04 -12.91 5.74
N HIS A 203 -11.23 -12.32 5.90
CA HIS A 203 -12.24 -12.82 6.81
C HIS A 203 -13.48 -13.42 6.13
N CYS A 204 -13.69 -13.26 4.82
CA CYS A 204 -14.81 -13.91 4.16
C CYS A 204 -14.62 -15.44 4.08
N PRO A 205 -15.52 -16.25 4.67
CA PRO A 205 -15.42 -17.70 4.60
C PRO A 205 -16.04 -18.28 3.31
N ILE A 206 -16.78 -17.47 2.55
CA ILE A 206 -17.56 -17.90 1.38
C ILE A 206 -16.79 -17.54 0.09
N SER A 207 -16.28 -18.56 -0.61
CA SER A 207 -15.51 -18.37 -1.86
C SER A 207 -16.32 -17.68 -2.96
N THR A 208 -17.59 -18.07 -3.15
CA THR A 208 -18.46 -17.50 -4.18
C THR A 208 -18.71 -16.00 -3.97
N MET A 209 -18.72 -15.55 -2.71
CA MET A 209 -18.88 -14.14 -2.38
C MET A 209 -17.60 -13.34 -2.63
N ILE A 210 -16.43 -13.92 -2.36
CA ILE A 210 -15.14 -13.35 -2.77
C ILE A 210 -15.11 -13.20 -4.28
N ILE A 211 -15.50 -14.25 -5.02
CA ILE A 211 -15.53 -14.23 -6.49
C ILE A 211 -16.43 -13.09 -6.99
N ALA A 212 -17.69 -13.03 -6.54
CA ALA A 212 -18.65 -12.02 -6.97
C ALA A 212 -18.15 -10.57 -6.74
N ILE A 213 -17.49 -10.32 -5.61
CA ILE A 213 -16.96 -8.99 -5.29
C ILE A 213 -15.69 -8.69 -6.11
N PHE A 214 -14.75 -9.63 -6.22
CA PHE A 214 -13.47 -9.39 -6.89
C PHE A 214 -13.58 -9.35 -8.42
N GLU A 215 -14.57 -10.01 -9.02
CA GLU A 215 -14.88 -9.88 -10.45
C GLU A 215 -15.26 -8.45 -10.84
N SER A 216 -15.82 -7.68 -9.90
CA SER A 216 -16.14 -6.25 -10.11
C SER A 216 -14.99 -5.33 -9.68
N LEU A 217 -14.31 -5.63 -8.58
CA LEU A 217 -13.26 -4.77 -8.02
C LEU A 217 -11.99 -4.74 -8.88
N LEU A 218 -11.50 -5.90 -9.32
CA LEU A 218 -10.22 -5.99 -10.02
C LEU A 218 -10.20 -5.21 -11.34
N PRO A 219 -11.22 -5.31 -12.23
CA PRO A 219 -11.26 -4.49 -13.45
C PRO A 219 -11.33 -2.99 -13.16
N PHE A 220 -12.13 -2.59 -12.18
CA PHE A 220 -12.26 -1.19 -11.76
C PHE A 220 -10.92 -0.63 -11.31
N MET A 221 -10.25 -1.31 -10.38
CA MET A 221 -8.98 -0.87 -9.84
C MET A 221 -7.86 -0.90 -10.88
N TYR A 222 -7.82 -1.92 -11.74
CA TYR A 222 -6.85 -1.97 -12.84
C TYR A 222 -6.98 -0.75 -13.75
N THR A 223 -8.19 -0.45 -14.21
CA THR A 223 -8.46 0.69 -15.10
C THR A 223 -8.07 2.01 -14.42
N LYS A 224 -8.53 2.22 -13.19
CA LYS A 224 -8.26 3.44 -12.42
C LYS A 224 -6.78 3.67 -12.15
N LEU A 225 -6.06 2.63 -11.70
CA LEU A 225 -4.62 2.73 -11.44
C LEU A 225 -3.84 2.90 -12.74
N LYS A 226 -4.18 2.18 -13.80
CA LYS A 226 -3.53 2.30 -15.09
C LYS A 226 -3.66 3.70 -15.68
N ASP A 227 -4.85 4.29 -15.62
CA ASP A 227 -5.08 5.66 -16.11
C ASP A 227 -4.31 6.69 -15.27
N LYS A 228 -4.30 6.54 -13.94
CA LYS A 228 -3.55 7.44 -13.05
C LYS A 228 -2.04 7.35 -13.28
N TRP A 229 -1.51 6.13 -13.35
CA TRP A 229 -0.08 5.93 -13.62
C TRP A 229 0.32 6.40 -15.02
N LYS A 230 -0.54 6.24 -16.03
CA LYS A 230 -0.32 6.81 -17.35
C LYS A 230 -0.14 8.33 -17.28
N ILE A 231 -1.05 9.04 -16.60
CA ILE A 231 -0.97 10.51 -16.44
C ILE A 231 0.30 10.93 -15.68
N ILE A 232 0.65 10.21 -14.61
CA ILE A 232 1.86 10.50 -13.81
C ILE A 232 3.12 10.30 -14.66
N THR A 233 3.25 9.16 -15.34
CA THR A 233 4.41 8.83 -16.18
C THR A 233 4.55 9.79 -17.36
N GLU A 234 3.45 10.16 -18.03
CA GLU A 234 3.47 11.16 -19.11
C GLU A 234 3.95 12.52 -18.60
N ARG A 235 3.47 12.98 -17.44
CA ARG A 235 3.94 14.23 -16.82
C ARG A 235 5.43 14.19 -16.47
N GLN A 236 5.91 13.08 -15.90
CA GLN A 236 7.33 12.90 -15.58
C GLN A 236 8.20 12.95 -16.83
N SER A 237 7.75 12.32 -17.94
CA SER A 237 8.49 12.34 -19.20
C SER A 237 8.64 13.76 -19.79
N ILE A 238 7.59 14.59 -19.71
CA ILE A 238 7.60 15.97 -20.21
C ILE A 238 8.55 16.86 -19.38
N LYS A 239 8.57 16.69 -18.05
CA LYS A 239 9.49 17.42 -17.16
C LYS A 239 10.96 17.12 -17.52
N VAL A 240 11.26 15.89 -17.91
CA VAL A 240 12.62 15.47 -18.31
C VAL A 240 13.01 16.06 -19.67
N THR A 241 12.10 16.10 -20.65
CA THR A 241 12.43 16.60 -22.01
C THR A 241 12.53 18.11 -22.11
N ASN A 242 11.76 18.86 -21.31
CA ASN A 242 11.60 20.30 -21.50
C ASN A 242 12.46 21.17 -20.57
N GLY A 243 13.28 20.57 -19.68
CA GLY A 243 14.29 21.23 -18.86
C GLY A 243 13.89 22.59 -18.28
N SER A 244 13.24 22.60 -17.11
CA SER A 244 12.87 23.80 -16.31
C SER A 244 12.66 25.08 -17.12
N VAL A 245 11.48 25.23 -17.71
CA VAL A 245 11.05 26.47 -18.38
C VAL A 245 11.20 27.63 -17.38
N HIS A 246 11.89 28.70 -17.80
CA HIS A 246 12.07 29.94 -17.04
C HIS A 246 10.75 30.43 -16.44
N GLU A 247 10.66 30.43 -15.11
CA GLU A 247 9.53 31.01 -14.37
C GLU A 247 9.68 32.54 -14.31
N ASN A 248 8.61 33.26 -14.67
CA ASN A 248 8.49 34.69 -14.38
C ASN A 248 8.12 34.88 -12.90
N ASN A 249 8.62 35.94 -12.27
CA ASN A 249 8.54 36.14 -10.81
C ASN A 249 7.11 36.19 -10.22
N ASP A 250 6.06 36.45 -11.02
CA ASP A 250 4.67 36.48 -10.56
C ASP A 250 3.96 35.10 -10.62
N ASP A 251 4.56 34.11 -11.31
CA ASP A 251 4.03 32.76 -11.46
C ASP A 251 4.51 31.79 -10.35
N HIS A 252 5.44 32.20 -9.49
CA HIS A 252 6.06 31.34 -8.49
C HIS A 252 5.06 30.74 -7.48
N TYR A 253 4.11 31.53 -6.97
CA TYR A 253 3.14 31.04 -5.98
C TYR A 253 2.13 30.06 -6.58
N GLN A 254 1.63 30.32 -7.79
CA GLN A 254 0.70 29.40 -8.47
C GLN A 254 1.40 28.13 -8.95
N THR A 255 2.69 28.23 -9.29
CA THR A 255 3.51 27.08 -9.66
C THR A 255 3.80 26.19 -8.45
N GLN A 256 4.06 26.78 -7.29
CA GLN A 256 4.29 26.02 -6.06
C GLN A 256 3.04 25.23 -5.62
N ASP A 257 1.87 25.87 -5.53
CA ASP A 257 0.61 25.19 -5.17
C ASP A 257 0.29 24.03 -6.13
N ARG A 258 0.54 24.24 -7.43
CA ARG A 258 0.39 23.18 -8.43
C ARG A 258 1.38 22.04 -8.24
N CYS A 259 2.64 22.33 -7.95
CA CYS A 259 3.63 21.28 -7.67
C CYS A 259 3.26 20.48 -6.43
N GLU A 260 2.76 21.12 -5.37
CA GLU A 260 2.30 20.43 -4.16
C GLU A 260 1.13 19.49 -4.46
N GLU A 261 0.12 19.95 -5.22
CA GLU A 261 -1.01 19.11 -5.63
C GLU A 261 -0.58 17.91 -6.49
N GLU A 262 0.37 18.11 -7.41
CA GLU A 262 0.92 17.03 -8.23
C GLU A 262 1.64 15.97 -7.38
N VAL A 263 2.47 16.40 -6.43
CA VAL A 263 3.18 15.49 -5.51
C VAL A 263 2.20 14.72 -4.64
N ILE A 264 1.17 15.39 -4.10
CA ILE A 264 0.13 14.73 -3.32
C ILE A 264 -0.62 13.70 -4.17
N GLU A 265 -0.99 14.03 -5.42
CA GLU A 265 -1.68 13.09 -6.31
C GLU A 265 -0.82 11.85 -6.59
N GLU A 266 0.46 12.04 -6.88
CA GLU A 266 1.41 10.94 -7.10
C GLU A 266 1.52 10.07 -5.85
N GLN A 267 1.75 10.68 -4.68
CA GLN A 267 1.95 9.95 -3.43
C GLN A 267 0.68 9.19 -3.00
N VAL A 268 -0.50 9.79 -3.14
CA VAL A 268 -1.78 9.11 -2.90
C VAL A 268 -1.93 7.91 -3.83
N THR A 269 -1.50 8.02 -5.10
CA THR A 269 -1.56 6.93 -6.08
C THR A 269 -0.59 5.80 -5.73
N CYS A 270 0.62 6.13 -5.26
CA CYS A 270 1.57 5.15 -4.69
C CYS A 270 0.93 4.36 -3.56
N TYR A 271 0.37 5.05 -2.55
CA TYR A 271 -0.22 4.37 -1.40
C TYR A 271 -1.46 3.55 -1.76
N LEU A 272 -2.34 4.08 -2.63
CA LEU A 272 -3.50 3.33 -3.13
C LEU A 272 -3.06 2.04 -3.85
N THR A 273 -2.01 2.13 -4.68
CA THR A 273 -1.43 0.98 -5.36
C THR A 273 -0.95 -0.05 -4.34
N ARG A 274 -0.12 0.37 -3.37
CA ARG A 274 0.45 -0.52 -2.35
C ARG A 274 -0.63 -1.22 -1.51
N ASP A 275 -1.62 -0.49 -1.01
CA ASP A 275 -2.72 -1.07 -0.23
C ASP A 275 -3.52 -2.08 -1.07
N PHE A 276 -3.72 -1.80 -2.36
CA PHE A 276 -4.43 -2.71 -3.25
C PHE A 276 -3.61 -3.96 -3.59
N ILE A 277 -2.29 -3.84 -3.79
CA ILE A 277 -1.40 -4.99 -3.93
C ILE A 277 -1.41 -5.84 -2.67
N ASP A 278 -1.50 -5.24 -1.48
CA ASP A 278 -1.66 -5.99 -0.24
C ASP A 278 -3.01 -6.74 -0.19
N VAL A 279 -4.10 -6.17 -0.72
CA VAL A 279 -5.38 -6.91 -0.91
C VAL A 279 -5.19 -8.12 -1.85
N ILE A 280 -4.56 -7.95 -3.01
CA ILE A 280 -4.28 -9.05 -3.95
C ILE A 280 -3.39 -10.11 -3.30
N LYS A 281 -2.36 -9.71 -2.56
CA LYS A 281 -1.50 -10.63 -1.81
C LYS A 281 -2.32 -11.48 -0.85
N ASN A 282 -3.28 -10.90 -0.13
CA ASN A 282 -4.13 -11.64 0.81
C ASN A 282 -5.19 -12.50 0.10
N LEU A 283 -5.63 -12.12 -1.10
CA LEU A 283 -6.45 -12.97 -1.96
C LEU A 283 -5.69 -14.24 -2.38
N LEU A 284 -4.39 -14.10 -2.67
CA LEU A 284 -3.53 -15.18 -3.15
C LEU A 284 -2.90 -16.01 -2.02
N ALA A 285 -2.72 -15.42 -0.84
CA ALA A 285 -2.16 -16.10 0.31
C ALA A 285 -3.09 -17.19 0.85
N SER A 286 -2.54 -18.07 1.69
CA SER A 286 -3.37 -19.00 2.45
C SER A 286 -4.25 -18.22 3.41
N GLN A 287 -5.57 -18.22 3.16
CA GLN A 287 -6.51 -18.18 4.26
C GLN A 287 -6.17 -19.44 5.06
N SER A 288 -5.65 -19.28 6.28
CA SER A 288 -5.31 -20.39 7.17
C SER A 288 -6.57 -21.19 7.50
N ASN A 289 -6.98 -22.03 6.57
CA ASN A 289 -7.99 -23.04 6.73
C ASN A 289 -7.21 -24.34 6.86
N THR A 290 -7.34 -24.95 8.05
CA THR A 290 -6.90 -26.30 8.43
C THR A 290 -5.41 -26.55 8.71
N SER A 291 -5.17 -26.91 9.98
CA SER A 291 -4.12 -27.81 10.50
C SER A 291 -2.85 -27.25 11.18
N ASP A 292 -2.81 -25.99 11.59
CA ASP A 292 -1.90 -25.57 12.68
C ASP A 292 -2.66 -24.71 13.70
N HIS A 293 -3.10 -25.36 14.77
CA HIS A 293 -3.77 -24.72 15.92
C HIS A 293 -2.85 -23.84 16.79
N THR A 294 -1.77 -23.31 16.21
CA THR A 294 -0.88 -22.37 16.89
C THR A 294 -0.40 -21.33 15.90
N ASN A 295 -0.67 -20.07 16.20
CA ASN A 295 -0.02 -18.88 15.65
C ASN A 295 -0.53 -18.36 14.30
N GLN A 296 -1.74 -17.80 14.32
CA GLN A 296 -1.97 -16.40 13.94
C GLN A 296 -3.42 -16.03 14.26
N LEU A 297 -3.68 -15.80 15.55
CA LEU A 297 -4.73 -14.87 15.94
C LEU A 297 -4.25 -13.50 15.43
N ILE A 298 -4.73 -13.09 14.26
CA ILE A 298 -4.68 -11.69 13.87
C ILE A 298 -5.49 -10.98 14.95
N ASN A 299 -4.78 -10.26 15.82
CA ASN A 299 -5.40 -9.37 16.78
C ASN A 299 -6.35 -8.46 15.99
N SER A 300 -7.58 -8.28 16.48
CA SER A 300 -8.47 -7.18 16.03
C SER A 300 -7.84 -5.78 16.20
N ASN A 301 -6.64 -5.72 16.79
CA ASN A 301 -5.79 -4.54 16.90
C ASN A 301 -4.93 -4.29 15.65
N ASP A 302 -4.76 -5.26 14.74
CA ASP A 302 -3.99 -5.11 13.48
C ASP A 302 -4.85 -4.54 12.34
N ILE A 303 -5.77 -3.62 12.66
CA ILE A 303 -6.14 -2.55 11.72
C ILE A 303 -5.00 -1.52 11.75
N ASP A 304 -3.83 -2.04 11.37
CA ASP A 304 -2.65 -1.44 10.80
C ASP A 304 -2.58 0.09 10.94
N GLU A 305 -2.34 0.55 12.18
CA GLU A 305 -1.76 1.86 12.53
C GLU A 305 -0.26 1.93 12.14
N THR A 306 0.28 0.88 11.50
CA THR A 306 1.71 0.64 11.26
C THR A 306 2.17 0.77 9.80
N SER A 307 1.51 1.57 8.95
CA SER A 307 2.03 1.83 7.58
C SER A 307 2.86 3.11 7.41
N MET A 308 3.04 3.91 8.46
CA MET A 308 4.04 4.99 8.44
C MET A 308 5.43 4.53 8.92
N ASP A 309 5.49 3.48 9.75
CA ASP A 309 6.76 3.01 10.36
C ASP A 309 7.55 2.03 9.47
N GLU A 310 6.98 1.52 8.37
CA GLU A 310 7.71 0.69 7.39
C GLU A 310 8.60 1.51 6.42
N MET A 311 8.78 2.82 6.65
CA MET A 311 9.57 3.70 5.77
C MET A 311 11.03 3.96 6.21
N MET A 312 11.54 3.28 7.24
CA MET A 312 12.91 3.53 7.73
C MET A 312 13.76 2.26 7.87
N THR A 313 14.10 1.59 6.76
CA THR A 313 15.32 0.75 6.74
C THR A 313 15.97 0.71 5.34
N THR A 314 16.87 1.67 5.06
CA THR A 314 17.87 1.54 3.97
C THR A 314 19.31 1.48 4.49
N ASP A 315 19.53 1.29 5.79
CA ASP A 315 20.87 1.15 6.34
C ASP A 315 21.20 -0.32 6.64
N GLU A 316 21.47 -1.09 5.58
CA GLU A 316 22.31 -2.29 5.68
C GLU A 316 23.77 -1.85 5.90
N GLN A 317 24.13 -1.53 7.15
CA GLN A 317 25.54 -1.49 7.57
C GLN A 317 25.77 -2.34 8.80
N ASN A 318 26.35 -3.52 8.54
CA ASN A 318 27.29 -4.28 9.38
C ASN A 318 27.21 -4.10 10.90
N ILE A 319 26.38 -4.89 11.59
CA ILE A 319 26.73 -5.44 12.91
C ILE A 319 26.09 -6.84 13.06
N GLY A 320 26.94 -7.88 13.14
CA GLY A 320 26.68 -9.13 13.89
C GLY A 320 25.71 -10.17 13.31
N ASP A 321 26.26 -11.34 12.96
CA ASP A 321 25.54 -12.56 12.58
C ASP A 321 24.52 -13.01 13.65
N VAL A 322 23.22 -12.87 13.35
CA VAL A 322 22.14 -13.66 13.96
C VAL A 322 21.32 -14.32 12.83
N PRO A 323 21.37 -15.66 12.66
CA PRO A 323 20.81 -16.35 11.48
C PRO A 323 19.27 -16.37 11.41
N SER A 324 18.56 -15.84 12.42
CA SER A 324 17.14 -16.11 12.63
C SER A 324 16.17 -15.12 11.99
N ARG A 325 16.59 -13.89 11.63
CA ARG A 325 15.69 -12.87 11.05
C ARG A 325 15.64 -12.89 9.52
N LYS A 326 16.75 -13.22 8.86
CA LYS A 326 16.83 -13.30 7.39
C LYS A 326 16.01 -14.48 6.85
N SER A 327 15.98 -15.61 7.57
CA SER A 327 15.23 -16.80 7.16
C SER A 327 13.71 -16.64 7.27
N THR A 328 13.19 -15.88 8.24
CA THR A 328 11.74 -15.69 8.45
C THR A 328 11.10 -14.70 7.47
N ILE A 329 11.86 -13.71 6.99
CA ILE A 329 11.36 -12.76 5.98
C ILE A 329 11.40 -13.43 4.60
N GLN A 330 12.48 -14.15 4.29
CA GLN A 330 12.65 -14.82 3.01
C GLN A 330 11.69 -16.02 2.83
N SER A 331 11.31 -16.72 3.91
CA SER A 331 10.31 -17.79 3.85
C SER A 331 8.89 -17.28 3.61
N ARG A 332 8.56 -16.05 4.04
CA ARG A 332 7.20 -15.48 3.95
C ARG A 332 6.82 -15.03 2.53
N TYR A 333 7.79 -14.76 1.66
CA TYR A 333 7.58 -14.44 0.24
C TYR A 333 7.57 -15.68 -0.67
N GLN A 334 7.99 -16.86 -0.16
CA GLN A 334 8.10 -18.09 -0.96
C GLN A 334 6.86 -19.01 -0.88
N GLN A 335 5.85 -18.68 -0.06
CA GLN A 335 4.64 -19.50 0.14
C GLN A 335 3.35 -18.78 -0.26
N ILE A 336 3.21 -18.46 -1.54
CA ILE A 336 1.96 -18.03 -2.17
C ILE A 336 1.96 -18.75 -3.53
N PRO A 337 0.96 -19.52 -3.97
CA PRO A 337 -0.46 -19.44 -3.66
C PRO A 337 -1.01 -20.60 -2.80
N SER A 338 -2.11 -20.35 -2.09
CA SER A 338 -2.85 -21.40 -1.37
C SER A 338 -3.74 -22.24 -2.30
N GLU A 339 -4.10 -23.45 -1.90
CA GLU A 339 -5.04 -24.30 -2.65
C GLU A 339 -6.38 -23.58 -2.90
N PHE A 340 -6.88 -22.88 -1.88
CA PHE A 340 -8.07 -22.03 -1.98
C PHE A 340 -7.92 -20.93 -3.04
N SER A 341 -6.80 -20.20 -3.02
CA SER A 341 -6.56 -19.14 -4.00
C SER A 341 -6.38 -19.67 -5.42
N LEU A 342 -5.68 -20.80 -5.59
CA LEU A 342 -5.54 -21.46 -6.89
C LEU A 342 -6.91 -21.85 -7.44
N LYS A 343 -7.79 -22.37 -6.58
CA LYS A 343 -9.16 -22.68 -6.95
C LYS A 343 -9.93 -21.42 -7.37
N ILE A 344 -9.84 -20.31 -6.64
CA ILE A 344 -10.48 -19.04 -7.04
C ILE A 344 -10.00 -18.59 -8.43
N LEU A 345 -8.68 -18.64 -8.69
CA LEU A 345 -8.12 -18.24 -9.97
C LEU A 345 -8.52 -19.21 -11.11
N GLN A 346 -8.73 -20.49 -10.82
CA GLN A 346 -9.22 -21.47 -11.80
C GLN A 346 -10.72 -21.32 -12.06
N ASP A 347 -11.51 -21.04 -11.01
CA ASP A 347 -12.96 -20.93 -11.08
C ASP A 347 -13.42 -19.63 -11.77
N SER A 348 -12.64 -18.54 -11.67
CA SER A 348 -12.95 -17.25 -12.32
C SER A 348 -11.81 -16.78 -13.23
N SER A 349 -12.04 -16.85 -14.54
CA SER A 349 -11.12 -16.34 -15.56
C SER A 349 -10.89 -14.83 -15.46
N ILE A 350 -11.92 -14.08 -15.07
CA ILE A 350 -11.85 -12.62 -14.89
C ILE A 350 -10.88 -12.28 -13.76
N ILE A 351 -11.03 -12.92 -12.60
CA ILE A 351 -10.14 -12.68 -11.44
C ILE A 351 -8.70 -13.04 -11.82
N CYS A 352 -8.49 -14.20 -12.44
CA CYS A 352 -7.17 -14.62 -12.89
C CYS A 352 -6.55 -13.60 -13.85
N GLN A 353 -7.28 -13.22 -14.89
CA GLN A 353 -6.81 -12.28 -15.90
C GLN A 353 -6.42 -10.94 -15.27
N TYR A 354 -7.29 -10.33 -14.47
CA TYR A 354 -7.00 -9.01 -13.90
C TYR A 354 -5.95 -9.06 -12.79
N CYS A 355 -5.87 -10.10 -11.97
CA CYS A 355 -4.76 -10.29 -11.05
C CYS A 355 -3.43 -10.32 -11.79
N LEU A 356 -3.33 -11.10 -12.89
CA LEU A 356 -2.12 -11.17 -13.70
C LEU A 356 -1.82 -9.85 -14.42
N LEU A 357 -2.84 -9.15 -14.93
CA LEU A 357 -2.65 -7.82 -15.53
C LEU A 357 -2.13 -6.81 -14.52
N ILE A 358 -2.76 -6.69 -13.35
CA ILE A 358 -2.32 -5.76 -12.29
C ILE A 358 -0.89 -6.07 -11.86
N LEU A 359 -0.56 -7.35 -11.64
CA LEU A 359 0.74 -7.76 -11.14
C LEU A 359 1.86 -7.62 -12.18
N PHE A 360 1.61 -7.92 -13.46
CA PHE A 360 2.65 -7.88 -14.51
C PHE A 360 2.70 -6.55 -15.26
N ASP A 361 1.56 -5.99 -15.70
CA ASP A 361 1.52 -4.67 -16.33
C ASP A 361 1.92 -3.59 -15.32
N GLY A 362 1.53 -3.76 -14.05
CA GLY A 362 1.91 -2.86 -12.96
C GLY A 362 3.41 -2.80 -12.64
N LEU A 363 4.23 -3.77 -13.11
CA LEU A 363 5.69 -3.69 -12.99
C LEU A 363 6.30 -2.49 -13.73
N SER A 364 5.53 -1.87 -14.63
CA SER A 364 5.93 -0.66 -15.36
C SER A 364 5.61 0.66 -14.62
N TRP A 365 4.90 0.60 -13.50
CA TRP A 365 4.49 1.80 -12.76
C TRP A 365 5.67 2.34 -11.94
N PRO A 366 5.94 3.66 -11.93
CA PRO A 366 7.10 4.27 -11.27
C PRO A 366 7.02 4.31 -9.73
N ASP A 367 6.64 3.22 -9.08
CA ASP A 367 6.72 3.02 -7.63
C ASP A 367 7.58 1.78 -7.29
N THR A 368 8.82 2.04 -6.87
CA THR A 368 9.82 1.02 -6.51
C THR A 368 9.30 0.00 -5.50
N SER A 369 8.52 0.45 -4.50
CA SER A 369 8.00 -0.42 -3.44
C SER A 369 6.94 -1.39 -3.99
N SER A 370 6.01 -0.86 -4.79
CA SER A 370 4.99 -1.67 -5.45
C SER A 370 5.59 -2.69 -6.41
N ILE A 371 6.57 -2.30 -7.23
CA ILE A 371 7.25 -3.22 -8.17
C ILE A 371 7.91 -4.37 -7.41
N THR A 372 8.59 -4.09 -6.31
CA THR A 372 9.26 -5.12 -5.50
C THR A 372 8.24 -6.10 -4.92
N LYS A 373 7.15 -5.59 -4.32
CA LYS A 373 6.06 -6.42 -3.80
C LYS A 373 5.42 -7.28 -4.89
N MET A 374 5.04 -6.68 -6.02
CA MET A 374 4.42 -7.38 -7.15
C MET A 374 5.35 -8.44 -7.73
N SER A 375 6.64 -8.14 -7.90
CA SER A 375 7.61 -9.09 -8.43
C SER A 375 7.71 -10.36 -7.58
N HIS A 376 7.69 -10.23 -6.26
CA HIS A 376 7.68 -11.40 -5.36
C HIS A 376 6.40 -12.23 -5.49
N ILE A 377 5.24 -11.59 -5.63
CA ILE A 377 3.96 -12.27 -5.88
C ILE A 377 3.99 -12.97 -7.25
N CYS A 378 4.51 -12.32 -8.29
CA CYS A 378 4.67 -12.92 -9.62
C CYS A 378 5.58 -14.15 -9.57
N GLN A 379 6.72 -14.09 -8.87
CA GLN A 379 7.66 -15.21 -8.72
C GLN A 379 6.95 -16.44 -8.13
N SER A 380 6.04 -16.22 -7.20
CA SER A 380 5.32 -17.28 -6.51
C SER A 380 4.22 -17.91 -7.40
N LEU A 381 3.61 -17.13 -8.30
CA LEU A 381 2.61 -17.59 -9.25
C LEU A 381 3.18 -18.33 -10.48
N ILE A 382 4.43 -18.07 -10.88
CA ILE A 382 5.00 -18.59 -12.14
C ILE A 382 4.81 -20.10 -12.32
N LYS A 383 5.03 -20.90 -11.26
CA LYS A 383 4.91 -22.37 -11.32
C LYS A 383 3.49 -22.85 -11.63
N HIS A 384 2.49 -22.04 -11.35
CA HIS A 384 1.07 -22.35 -11.55
C HIS A 384 0.51 -21.73 -12.84
N LEU A 385 1.22 -20.80 -13.47
CA LEU A 385 0.75 -20.09 -14.66
C LEU A 385 0.32 -21.03 -15.78
N SER A 386 1.01 -22.15 -16.01
CA SER A 386 0.64 -23.11 -17.07
C SER A 386 -0.81 -23.60 -16.95
N ILE A 387 -1.25 -23.84 -15.70
CA ILE A 387 -2.60 -24.32 -15.39
C ILE A 387 -3.57 -23.15 -15.48
N LEU A 388 -3.21 -22.00 -14.90
CA LEU A 388 -4.07 -20.81 -14.84
C LEU A 388 -4.39 -20.23 -16.22
N ILE A 389 -3.45 -20.26 -17.15
CA ILE A 389 -3.61 -19.71 -18.51
C ILE A 389 -4.06 -20.78 -19.51
N ASN A 390 -4.29 -22.01 -19.04
CA ASN A 390 -4.71 -23.16 -19.86
C ASN A 390 -3.87 -23.36 -21.13
N GLY A 391 -2.55 -23.21 -21.02
CA GLY A 391 -1.62 -23.34 -22.15
C GLY A 391 -1.69 -22.24 -23.22
N ASN A 392 -2.34 -21.10 -22.95
CA ASN A 392 -2.35 -19.94 -23.85
C ASN A 392 -0.96 -19.29 -23.96
N ASN A 393 -0.23 -19.67 -25.01
CA ASN A 393 1.12 -19.17 -25.28
C ASN A 393 1.17 -17.66 -25.60
N ASP A 394 0.14 -17.09 -26.22
CA ASP A 394 0.12 -15.65 -26.54
C ASP A 394 0.03 -14.81 -25.26
N PHE A 395 -0.77 -15.28 -24.30
CA PHE A 395 -0.87 -14.64 -23.00
C PHE A 395 0.45 -14.78 -22.22
N LEU A 396 1.06 -15.96 -22.24
CA LEU A 396 2.38 -16.19 -21.63
C LEU A 396 3.47 -15.29 -22.26
N ARG A 397 3.45 -15.13 -23.59
CA ARG A 397 4.33 -14.20 -24.32
C ARG A 397 4.14 -12.77 -23.82
N GLN A 398 2.90 -12.33 -23.69
CA GLN A 398 2.57 -10.98 -23.23
C GLN A 398 3.07 -10.73 -21.79
N LEU A 399 2.91 -11.68 -20.88
CA LEU A 399 3.43 -11.57 -19.51
C LEU A 399 4.96 -11.41 -19.49
N TYR A 400 5.68 -12.13 -20.36
CA TYR A 400 7.14 -12.00 -20.48
C TYR A 400 7.53 -10.62 -21.03
N ILE A 401 6.78 -10.10 -22.01
CA ILE A 401 6.97 -8.74 -22.54
C ILE A 401 6.79 -7.68 -21.45
N TYR A 402 5.78 -7.81 -20.56
CA TYR A 402 5.61 -6.86 -19.46
C TYR A 402 6.84 -6.79 -18.56
N ILE A 403 7.51 -7.92 -18.26
CA ILE A 403 8.75 -7.93 -17.47
C ILE A 403 9.88 -7.18 -18.22
N LEU A 404 10.03 -7.41 -19.53
CA LEU A 404 11.05 -6.73 -20.34
C LEU A 404 10.77 -5.22 -20.48
N CYS A 405 9.50 -4.82 -20.61
CA CYS A 405 9.09 -3.43 -20.59
C CYS A 405 9.43 -2.76 -19.25
N ALA A 406 9.19 -3.45 -18.12
CA ALA A 406 9.59 -2.97 -16.81
C ALA A 406 11.12 -2.80 -16.69
N LEU A 407 11.92 -3.73 -17.24
CA LEU A 407 13.37 -3.60 -17.30
C LEU A 407 13.84 -2.41 -18.13
N LYS A 408 13.12 -2.09 -19.21
CA LYS A 408 13.38 -0.90 -20.03
C LYS A 408 13.12 0.40 -19.25
N ILE A 409 12.04 0.44 -18.45
CA ILE A 409 11.63 1.62 -17.70
C ILE A 409 12.53 1.84 -16.47
N HIS A 410 12.83 0.78 -15.72
CA HIS A 410 13.56 0.86 -14.44
C HIS A 410 15.03 0.45 -14.55
N GLY A 411 15.59 0.45 -15.76
CA GLY A 411 16.94 -0.05 -16.06
C GLY A 411 18.08 0.69 -15.33
N ASP A 412 17.79 1.83 -14.72
CA ASP A 412 18.71 2.65 -13.95
C ASP A 412 18.72 2.36 -12.43
N ASN A 413 17.75 1.59 -11.93
CA ASN A 413 17.60 1.20 -10.53
C ASN A 413 18.04 -0.26 -10.33
N GLU A 414 19.31 -0.47 -9.95
CA GLU A 414 19.94 -1.80 -9.86
C GLU A 414 19.18 -2.80 -8.95
N PRO A 415 18.67 -2.43 -7.75
CA PRO A 415 17.80 -3.30 -6.96
C PRO A 415 16.55 -3.82 -7.70
N ILE A 416 15.85 -2.94 -8.44
CA ILE A 416 14.68 -3.32 -9.23
C ILE A 416 15.09 -4.21 -10.39
N VAL A 417 16.16 -3.84 -11.11
CA VAL A 417 16.70 -4.62 -12.22
C VAL A 417 17.04 -6.04 -11.78
N CYS A 418 17.71 -6.21 -10.63
CA CYS A 418 18.02 -7.53 -10.07
C CYS A 418 16.75 -8.36 -9.81
N THR A 419 15.70 -7.73 -9.27
CA THR A 419 14.42 -8.36 -8.96
C THR A 419 13.68 -8.79 -10.24
N LEU A 420 13.61 -7.91 -11.24
CA LEU A 420 12.98 -8.17 -12.53
C LEU A 420 13.74 -9.22 -13.36
N LEU A 421 15.08 -9.18 -13.36
CA LEU A 421 15.91 -10.23 -13.99
C LEU A 421 15.68 -11.59 -13.33
N SER A 422 15.54 -11.64 -12.01
CA SER A 422 15.20 -12.87 -11.29
C SER A 422 13.84 -13.43 -11.75
N LEU A 423 12.85 -12.55 -11.90
CA LEU A 423 11.52 -12.92 -12.38
C LEU A 423 11.54 -13.42 -13.84
N ALA A 424 12.25 -12.72 -14.73
CA ALA A 424 12.39 -13.10 -16.13
C ALA A 424 13.11 -14.44 -16.30
N VAL A 425 14.23 -14.65 -15.57
CA VAL A 425 14.94 -15.94 -15.56
C VAL A 425 14.04 -17.06 -15.08
N LEU A 426 13.29 -16.86 -13.99
CA LEU A 426 12.39 -17.86 -13.44
C LEU A 426 11.29 -18.24 -14.44
N MET A 427 10.72 -17.25 -15.13
CA MET A 427 9.70 -17.48 -16.15
C MET A 427 10.27 -18.24 -17.35
N TYR A 428 11.45 -17.86 -17.84
CA TYR A 428 12.14 -18.55 -18.92
C TYR A 428 12.41 -20.02 -18.57
N ASP A 429 13.02 -20.27 -17.40
CA ASP A 429 13.40 -21.61 -16.92
C ASP A 429 12.16 -22.52 -16.71
N THR A 430 11.07 -21.96 -16.19
CA THR A 430 9.84 -22.72 -15.91
C THR A 430 9.17 -23.24 -17.18
N PHE A 431 9.19 -22.46 -18.27
CA PHE A 431 8.46 -22.80 -19.49
C PHE A 431 9.35 -23.21 -20.67
N GLN A 432 10.68 -23.26 -20.50
CA GLN A 432 11.62 -23.59 -21.57
C GLN A 432 11.34 -24.95 -22.22
N GLN A 433 10.90 -25.95 -21.45
CA GLN A 433 10.63 -27.29 -21.97
C GLN A 433 9.23 -27.43 -22.60
N THR A 434 8.29 -26.58 -22.21
CA THR A 434 6.86 -26.70 -22.57
C THR A 434 6.44 -25.74 -23.68
N SER A 435 7.11 -24.59 -23.79
CA SER A 435 6.80 -23.56 -24.78
C SER A 435 7.84 -23.57 -25.91
N SER A 436 7.40 -23.86 -27.14
CA SER A 436 8.22 -24.05 -28.34
C SER A 436 9.04 -22.80 -28.72
N ASN A 437 10.17 -22.57 -28.05
CA ASN A 437 11.06 -21.41 -28.22
C ASN A 437 10.36 -20.05 -28.14
N LEU A 438 9.25 -19.97 -27.38
CA LEU A 438 8.39 -18.79 -27.32
C LEU A 438 9.17 -17.55 -26.89
N PHE A 439 9.91 -17.63 -25.78
CA PHE A 439 10.66 -16.50 -25.26
C PHE A 439 11.88 -16.14 -26.11
N ASP A 440 12.44 -17.09 -26.86
CA ASP A 440 13.55 -16.80 -27.76
C ASP A 440 13.11 -15.87 -28.88
N SER A 441 11.88 -16.05 -29.39
CA SER A 441 11.30 -15.12 -30.36
C SER A 441 11.16 -13.71 -29.81
N VAL A 442 10.76 -13.57 -28.53
CA VAL A 442 10.67 -12.27 -27.85
C VAL A 442 12.05 -11.66 -27.63
N LEU A 443 13.05 -12.45 -27.24
CA LEU A 443 14.42 -11.98 -27.06
C LEU A 443 15.05 -11.51 -28.38
N MET A 444 14.67 -12.11 -29.52
CA MET A 444 15.10 -11.68 -30.85
C MET A 444 14.46 -10.37 -31.32
N GLU A 445 13.37 -9.91 -30.68
CA GLU A 445 12.77 -8.59 -30.96
C GLU A 445 13.55 -7.46 -30.28
N ILE A 446 14.51 -7.78 -29.41
CA ILE A 446 15.37 -6.80 -28.74
C ILE A 446 16.39 -6.24 -29.73
N PRO A 447 16.59 -4.91 -29.80
CA PRO A 447 17.63 -4.30 -30.63
C PRO A 447 19.02 -4.87 -30.33
N ASP A 448 19.84 -5.05 -31.37
CA ASP A 448 21.23 -5.50 -31.26
C ASP A 448 21.45 -6.90 -30.65
N VAL A 449 20.41 -7.73 -30.56
CA VAL A 449 20.49 -9.14 -30.14
C VAL A 449 20.57 -10.06 -31.35
N THR A 450 21.57 -10.95 -31.39
CA THR A 450 21.76 -11.90 -32.50
C THR A 450 21.21 -13.29 -32.20
N ASN A 451 20.86 -14.04 -33.26
CA ASN A 451 20.44 -15.44 -33.14
C ASN A 451 21.46 -16.31 -32.40
N GLU A 452 22.76 -16.05 -32.59
CA GLU A 452 23.83 -16.77 -31.92
C GLU A 452 23.83 -16.51 -30.41
N GLN A 453 23.60 -15.25 -29.99
CA GLN A 453 23.51 -14.90 -28.57
C GLN A 453 22.32 -15.58 -27.88
N VAL A 454 21.15 -15.59 -28.53
CA VAL A 454 19.94 -16.27 -28.00
C VAL A 454 20.13 -17.79 -27.96
N ASN A 455 20.70 -18.38 -29.01
CA ASN A 455 21.02 -19.81 -29.02
C ASN A 455 22.01 -20.18 -27.92
N ASN A 456 23.07 -19.39 -27.75
CA ASN A 456 24.05 -19.59 -26.67
C ASN A 456 23.42 -19.48 -25.29
N TYR A 457 22.46 -18.57 -25.09
CA TYR A 457 21.72 -18.45 -23.84
C TYR A 457 20.85 -19.68 -23.59
N ARG A 458 20.04 -20.09 -24.58
CA ARG A 458 19.20 -21.29 -24.50
C ARG A 458 20.01 -22.53 -24.14
N ASP A 459 21.10 -22.77 -24.88
CA ASP A 459 22.00 -23.90 -24.68
C ASP A 459 22.60 -23.91 -23.28
N LYS A 460 23.08 -22.75 -22.81
CA LYS A 460 23.65 -22.64 -21.46
C LYS A 460 22.59 -22.84 -20.37
N MET A 461 21.36 -22.35 -20.57
CA MET A 461 20.25 -22.57 -19.64
C MET A 461 19.86 -24.06 -19.54
N GLN A 462 19.96 -24.81 -20.64
CA GLN A 462 19.73 -26.27 -20.65
C GLN A 462 20.90 -27.10 -20.09
N ARG A 463 22.14 -26.59 -20.20
CA ARG A 463 23.35 -27.33 -19.79
C ARG A 463 23.59 -27.22 -18.28
N GLN A 464 23.85 -28.36 -17.65
CA GLN A 464 24.47 -28.42 -16.33
C GLN A 464 25.99 -28.29 -16.48
N ILE A 465 26.62 -27.26 -15.89
CA ILE A 465 28.08 -27.13 -15.91
C ILE A 465 28.66 -28.08 -14.86
N ASN A 466 29.49 -29.04 -15.27
CA ASN A 466 30.12 -30.04 -14.39
C ASN A 466 29.13 -30.86 -13.55
N GLY A 467 27.93 -31.14 -14.08
CA GLY A 467 26.87 -31.86 -13.35
C GLY A 467 26.18 -31.03 -12.26
N LYS A 468 26.46 -29.72 -12.18
CA LYS A 468 25.76 -28.78 -11.29
C LYS A 468 24.92 -27.80 -12.11
N PRO A 469 23.71 -27.45 -11.64
CA PRO A 469 22.92 -26.40 -12.27
C PRO A 469 23.64 -25.05 -12.18
N LEU A 470 23.41 -24.18 -13.18
CA LEU A 470 23.85 -22.79 -13.12
C LEU A 470 23.31 -22.11 -11.85
N SER A 471 24.15 -21.31 -11.19
CA SER A 471 23.68 -20.48 -10.06
C SER A 471 22.73 -19.39 -10.54
N ASP A 472 21.79 -18.98 -9.69
CA ASP A 472 20.82 -17.93 -10.03
C ASP A 472 21.51 -16.61 -10.43
N LYS A 473 22.66 -16.31 -9.81
CA LYS A 473 23.47 -15.16 -10.17
C LYS A 473 23.98 -15.26 -11.62
N GLN A 474 24.54 -16.41 -12.01
CA GLN A 474 25.04 -16.61 -13.38
C GLN A 474 23.91 -16.52 -14.41
N LYS A 475 22.74 -17.11 -14.13
CA LYS A 475 21.57 -17.01 -15.01
C LYS A 475 21.14 -15.56 -15.23
N ARG A 476 21.09 -14.76 -14.15
CA ARG A 476 20.78 -13.32 -14.23
C ARG A 476 21.83 -12.53 -14.99
N ASP A 477 23.12 -12.76 -14.73
CA ASP A 477 24.21 -12.04 -15.40
C ASP A 477 24.19 -12.30 -16.92
N MET A 478 23.89 -13.55 -17.33
CA MET A 478 23.73 -13.91 -18.74
C MET A 478 22.53 -13.22 -19.38
N LEU A 479 21.37 -13.21 -18.71
CA LEU A 479 20.19 -12.51 -19.22
C LEU A 479 20.43 -11.00 -19.28
N LYS A 480 21.09 -10.42 -18.27
CA LYS A 480 21.45 -8.99 -18.20
C LYS A 480 22.26 -8.57 -19.43
N GLN A 481 23.20 -9.40 -19.88
CA GLN A 481 23.98 -9.13 -21.09
C GLN A 481 23.12 -9.07 -22.36
N LEU A 482 22.10 -9.93 -22.48
CA LEU A 482 21.19 -9.93 -23.63
C LEU A 482 20.25 -8.73 -23.63
N VAL A 483 19.72 -8.38 -22.46
CA VAL A 483 18.74 -7.28 -22.33
C VAL A 483 19.41 -5.91 -22.13
N GLN A 484 20.75 -5.85 -22.11
CA GLN A 484 21.51 -4.61 -21.96
C GLN A 484 21.11 -3.52 -22.97
N PRO A 485 20.82 -3.82 -24.26
CA PRO A 485 20.34 -2.81 -25.21
C PRO A 485 18.97 -2.22 -24.86
N LEU A 486 18.14 -2.91 -24.07
CA LEU A 486 16.84 -2.40 -23.61
C LEU A 486 16.97 -1.45 -22.42
N MET A 487 17.95 -1.67 -21.54
CA MET A 487 18.11 -0.90 -20.30
C MET A 487 18.66 0.49 -20.66
N GLY A 488 17.80 1.51 -20.57
CA GLY A 488 18.17 2.90 -20.84
C GLY A 488 19.33 3.39 -19.96
N GLN A 489 20.13 4.32 -20.49
CA GLN A 489 21.22 4.93 -19.73
C GLN A 489 20.65 5.83 -18.61
N ASN A 490 21.27 5.74 -17.43
CA ASN A 490 20.89 6.43 -16.21
C ASN A 490 20.76 7.96 -16.42
N VAL A 491 19.71 8.60 -15.89
CA VAL A 491 19.52 10.07 -15.99
C VAL A 491 20.69 10.86 -15.38
N ALA A 492 21.35 10.33 -14.33
CA ALA A 492 22.58 10.95 -13.78
C ALA A 492 23.79 10.84 -14.73
N GLN A 493 23.75 9.98 -15.76
CA GLN A 493 24.72 9.99 -16.86
C GLN A 493 24.38 11.02 -17.94
N MET A 494 23.11 11.40 -18.11
CA MET A 494 22.72 12.54 -18.96
C MET A 494 23.10 13.90 -18.35
N PHE A 495 23.16 13.99 -17.01
CA PHE A 495 23.66 15.17 -16.29
C PHE A 495 25.18 15.17 -16.04
N LYS A 496 25.90 14.12 -16.46
CA LYS A 496 27.34 14.24 -16.74
C LYS A 496 27.50 15.05 -18.03
N ARG A 497 27.15 16.34 -17.95
CA ARG A 497 27.76 17.35 -18.83
C ARG A 497 29.27 17.12 -18.76
N GLU A 498 29.94 17.25 -19.91
CA GLU A 498 31.39 17.27 -20.07
C GLU A 498 32.10 17.81 -18.83
N PRO A 499 33.30 17.31 -18.46
CA PRO A 499 34.01 17.72 -17.26
C PRO A 499 34.34 19.22 -17.30
N LEU A 500 33.35 20.05 -16.97
CA LEU A 500 33.54 21.37 -16.42
C LEU A 500 34.39 21.10 -15.20
N ALA A 501 35.62 21.61 -15.24
CA ALA A 501 36.62 21.46 -14.20
C ALA A 501 36.05 21.91 -12.84
N LEU A 502 35.37 21.00 -12.13
CA LEU A 502 34.89 21.15 -10.76
C LEU A 502 36.06 21.00 -9.77
N ASN A 503 37.23 21.53 -10.14
CA ASN A 503 38.43 21.48 -9.31
C ASN A 503 38.43 22.54 -8.22
N ASN A 504 37.44 23.44 -8.14
CA ASN A 504 37.38 24.50 -7.13
C ASN A 504 35.96 24.80 -6.65
N LEU A 505 35.15 23.78 -6.36
CA LEU A 505 34.01 24.00 -5.47
C LEU A 505 34.46 23.78 -4.02
N PRO A 506 34.22 24.74 -3.11
CA PRO A 506 34.45 24.51 -1.69
C PRO A 506 33.62 23.31 -1.25
N PRO A 507 34.17 22.41 -0.41
CA PRO A 507 33.45 21.24 0.04
C PRO A 507 32.16 21.67 0.74
N LEU A 508 31.03 21.07 0.38
CA LEU A 508 29.79 21.17 1.15
C LEU A 508 30.12 20.90 2.61
N ILE A 509 29.69 21.80 3.49
CA ILE A 509 29.92 21.72 4.93
C ILE A 509 29.51 20.33 5.38
N ARG A 510 30.50 19.49 5.66
CA ARG A 510 30.25 18.18 6.24
C ARG A 510 29.81 18.45 7.67
N PHE A 511 28.54 18.24 7.97
CA PHE A 511 28.13 18.07 9.35
C PHE A 511 28.90 16.86 9.89
N SER A 512 29.91 17.14 10.71
CA SER A 512 30.66 16.11 11.43
C SER A 512 29.64 15.27 12.19
N LYS A 513 29.55 13.97 11.88
CA LYS A 513 28.89 13.02 12.77
C LYS A 513 29.62 13.14 14.13
N ARG A 514 28.90 13.69 15.11
CA ARG A 514 29.33 14.17 16.44
C ARG A 514 29.73 15.65 16.48
N SER A 515 28.72 16.51 16.54
CA SER A 515 28.76 17.67 17.44
C SER A 515 27.49 17.63 18.27
N LEU A 516 27.65 17.65 19.59
CA LEU A 516 26.54 17.74 20.54
C LEU A 516 25.64 18.94 20.20
N HIS A 517 24.35 18.74 20.45
CA HIS A 517 23.27 19.71 20.36
C HIS A 517 23.66 21.09 20.94
N PRO A 518 23.39 22.22 20.27
CA PRO A 518 23.76 23.56 20.72
C PRO A 518 22.79 24.13 21.79
N VAL A 519 22.35 23.30 22.74
CA VAL A 519 21.52 23.72 23.88
C VAL A 519 22.31 23.76 25.20
N LEU A 520 23.57 23.29 25.20
CA LEU A 520 24.42 23.24 26.40
C LEU A 520 25.53 24.30 26.47
N GLN A 521 25.62 25.24 25.52
CA GLN A 521 26.62 26.33 25.56
C GLN A 521 26.08 27.66 26.06
N HIS A 522 24.75 27.85 26.13
CA HIS A 522 24.15 29.10 26.64
C HIS A 522 23.97 29.15 28.17
N GLN A 523 24.46 28.15 28.91
CA GLN A 523 24.52 28.17 30.39
C GLN A 523 25.94 28.27 30.97
N GLN A 524 26.98 28.47 30.14
CA GLN A 524 28.38 28.58 30.60
C GLN A 524 28.96 30.01 30.52
N GLN A 525 28.14 31.04 30.30
CA GLN A 525 28.62 32.44 30.30
C GLN A 525 27.87 33.40 31.23
N LEU A 526 26.99 32.90 32.10
CA LEU A 526 26.37 33.68 33.17
C LEU A 526 26.33 32.83 34.44
N ASN A 527 27.41 32.85 35.20
CA ASN A 527 27.51 32.63 36.66
C ASN A 527 29.00 32.56 37.03
N THR A 528 29.64 33.73 37.03
CA THR A 528 30.68 33.99 38.04
C THR A 528 29.93 34.66 39.18
N ASP A 529 30.24 34.23 40.41
CA ASP A 529 29.74 34.74 41.69
C ASP A 529 28.43 34.10 42.19
N ASN A 530 28.55 32.93 42.82
CA ASN A 530 28.22 32.72 44.25
C ASN A 530 28.32 31.23 44.58
N ASP A 531 29.19 30.92 45.54
CA ASP A 531 29.31 29.62 46.19
C ASP A 531 28.02 29.29 46.94
N GLU A 532 27.28 28.27 46.50
CA GLU A 532 26.52 27.37 47.37
C GLU A 532 26.11 26.12 46.56
N ASP A 533 26.74 25.00 46.93
CA ASP A 533 26.75 23.73 46.21
C ASP A 533 25.45 22.95 46.50
N HIS A 534 24.49 23.02 45.58
CA HIS A 534 23.24 22.24 45.64
C HIS A 534 23.07 21.39 44.37
N GLY A 535 23.99 20.45 44.18
CA GLY A 535 23.91 19.42 43.15
C GLY A 535 23.09 18.20 43.57
N LEU A 536 22.30 17.68 42.62
CA LEU A 536 21.44 16.47 42.64
C LEU A 536 22.08 15.14 43.12
N ALA A 537 23.34 15.15 43.56
CA ALA A 537 24.07 13.98 44.03
C ALA A 537 23.69 13.53 45.46
N ASN A 538 22.93 14.34 46.21
CA ASN A 538 22.48 14.00 47.57
C ASN A 538 21.12 13.27 47.64
N LEU A 539 20.49 12.94 46.51
CA LEU A 539 19.16 12.30 46.50
C LEU A 539 19.17 10.77 46.62
N PHE A 540 20.35 10.13 46.65
CA PHE A 540 20.46 8.65 46.68
C PHE A 540 21.43 8.11 47.74
N GLN A 541 21.75 8.90 48.78
CA GLN A 541 22.48 8.37 49.94
C GLN A 541 21.48 7.77 50.95
N HIS A 542 21.60 6.47 51.17
CA HIS A 542 20.90 5.73 52.23
C HIS A 542 21.29 6.29 53.61
N THR A 543 20.30 6.69 54.40
CA THR A 543 20.47 6.93 55.85
C THR A 543 20.01 5.69 56.60
N ASP A 544 20.96 4.96 57.18
CA ASP A 544 20.72 4.13 58.36
C ASP A 544 20.69 5.06 59.59
N ASP A 545 19.50 5.22 60.18
CA ASP A 545 19.23 5.28 61.64
C ASP A 545 17.70 5.35 61.88
#